data_AF-A0A6B3IRZ0-F1
#
_entry.id   AF-A0A6B3IRZ0-F1
#
_cell.length_a   1.000
_cell.length_b   1.000
_cell.length_c   1.000
_cell.angle_alpha   90.00
_cell.angle_beta   90.00
_cell.angle_gamma   90.00
#
_symmetry.space_group_name_H-M   'P 1'
#
loop_
_entity.id
_entity.type
_entity.pdbx_description
1 polymer ?
#
loop_
_entity_poly.entity_id
_entity_poly.type
_entity_poly.pdbx_seq_one_letter_code
_entity_poly.pdbx_strand_id
1 'polypeptide(L)'
;AQEGSPLQSLVDGGQQFAFALRHNAMARAGTRLSIEGVFLGGPHPWGDWIDATARMLELGKERGEVLPHVDPMVSAKVIVASFTGIQLISEADSGRADLREQVAEMWRHLLPSIAHPG
;
A
#
# COMPACT_ATOMS: atom_id res chain seq x y z
N ALA A 1 -19.13 -17.62 4.46
CA ALA A 1 -17.88 -17.84 3.70
C ALA A 1 -16.74 -17.50 4.65
N GLN A 2 -15.66 -18.29 4.67
CA GLN A 2 -14.48 -17.92 5.45
C GLN A 2 -13.84 -16.74 4.71
N GLU A 3 -14.19 -15.52 5.08
CA GLU A 3 -13.58 -14.32 4.51
C GLU A 3 -12.09 -14.34 4.89
N GLY A 4 -11.21 -14.28 3.89
CA GLY A 4 -9.76 -14.32 4.10
C GLY A 4 -9.26 -13.20 5.02
N SER A 5 -8.02 -13.34 5.51
CA SER A 5 -7.40 -12.35 6.41
C SER A 5 -7.40 -10.95 5.75
N PRO A 6 -7.98 -9.92 6.41
CA PRO A 6 -7.93 -8.54 5.92
C PRO A 6 -6.50 -8.04 5.79
N LEU A 7 -5.62 -8.38 6.75
CA LEU A 7 -4.24 -7.95 6.71
C LEU A 7 -3.48 -8.61 5.54
N GLN A 8 -3.71 -9.90 5.30
CA GLN A 8 -3.14 -10.59 4.13
C GLN A 8 -3.67 -9.99 2.82
N SER A 9 -4.96 -9.66 2.76
CA SER A 9 -5.56 -9.03 1.58
C SER A 9 -4.93 -7.66 1.28
N LEU A 10 -4.55 -6.91 2.31
CA LEU A 10 -3.83 -5.64 2.15
C LEU A 10 -2.41 -5.86 1.59
N VAL A 11 -1.68 -6.86 2.11
CA VAL A 11 -0.35 -7.24 1.61
C VAL A 11 -0.43 -7.67 0.14
N ASP A 12 -1.40 -8.53 -0.18
CA ASP A 12 -1.64 -9.06 -1.53
C ASP A 12 -2.01 -7.93 -2.50
N GLY A 13 -2.85 -6.98 -2.07
CA GLY A 13 -3.21 -5.81 -2.86
C GLY A 13 -1.99 -4.95 -3.22
N GLY A 14 -1.11 -4.69 -2.25
CA GLY A 14 0.15 -3.98 -2.51
C GLY A 14 1.06 -4.71 -3.50
N GLN A 15 1.17 -6.03 -3.37
CA GLN A 15 1.97 -6.88 -4.28
C GLN A 15 1.39 -6.95 -5.69
N GLN A 16 0.06 -7.04 -5.82
CA GLN A 16 -0.64 -7.01 -7.10
C GLN A 16 -0.47 -5.65 -7.78
N PHE A 17 -0.56 -4.56 -7.03
CA PHE A 17 -0.35 -3.22 -7.59
C PHE A 17 1.10 -3.00 -8.03
N ALA A 18 2.08 -3.46 -7.25
CA ALA A 18 3.49 -3.47 -7.65
C ALA A 18 3.71 -4.25 -8.97
N PHE A 19 3.08 -5.42 -9.10
CA PHE A 19 3.11 -6.19 -10.35
C PHE A 19 2.47 -5.41 -11.51
N ALA A 20 1.32 -4.79 -11.29
CA ALA A 20 0.61 -4.02 -12.30
C ALA A 20 1.43 -2.81 -12.79
N LEU A 21 2.13 -2.09 -11.89
CA LEU A 21 2.97 -0.96 -12.28
C LEU A 21 4.08 -1.35 -13.25
N ARG A 22 4.63 -2.57 -13.12
CA ARG A 22 5.62 -3.08 -14.08
C ARG A 22 5.00 -3.50 -15.41
N HIS A 23 3.84 -4.16 -15.40
CA HIS A 23 3.32 -4.86 -16.58
C HIS A 23 2.15 -4.15 -17.29
N ASN A 24 1.53 -3.13 -16.69
CA ASN A 24 0.34 -2.47 -17.21
C ASN A 24 0.58 -0.96 -17.43
N ALA A 25 0.47 -0.53 -18.68
CA ALA A 25 0.66 0.87 -19.06
C ALA A 25 -0.41 1.81 -18.46
N MET A 26 -1.65 1.36 -18.30
CA MET A 26 -2.70 2.16 -17.67
C MET A 26 -2.41 2.40 -16.18
N ALA A 27 -1.91 1.39 -15.47
CA ALA A 27 -1.51 1.54 -14.07
C ALA A 27 -0.41 2.60 -13.94
N ARG A 28 0.61 2.56 -14.80
CA ARG A 28 1.68 3.57 -14.83
C ARG A 28 1.16 4.98 -15.14
N ALA A 29 0.31 5.09 -16.16
CA ALA A 29 -0.28 6.37 -16.53
C ALA A 29 -1.11 6.97 -15.38
N GLY A 30 -1.94 6.15 -14.73
CA GLY A 30 -2.75 6.57 -13.58
C GLY A 30 -1.91 7.03 -12.39
N THR A 31 -0.86 6.27 -12.03
CA THR A 31 0.07 6.66 -10.97
C THR A 31 0.82 7.95 -11.31
N ARG A 32 1.29 8.10 -12.55
CA ARG A 32 1.96 9.33 -13.00
C ARG A 32 1.04 10.55 -12.90
N LEU A 33 -0.18 10.45 -13.41
CA LEU A 33 -1.19 11.51 -13.33
C LEU A 33 -1.53 11.87 -11.88
N SER A 34 -1.62 10.87 -11.01
CA SER A 34 -1.89 11.08 -9.57
C SER A 34 -0.77 11.87 -8.89
N ILE A 35 0.48 11.62 -9.26
CA ILE A 35 1.66 12.31 -8.69
C ILE A 35 1.79 13.72 -9.27
N GLU A 36 1.71 13.85 -10.59
CA GLU A 36 1.76 15.16 -11.26
C GLU A 36 0.59 16.04 -10.81
N GLY A 37 -0.59 15.46 -10.56
CA GLY A 37 -1.77 16.14 -10.04
C GLY A 37 -1.53 16.89 -8.74
N VAL A 38 -0.66 16.38 -7.85
CA VAL A 38 -0.30 17.07 -6.59
C VAL A 38 0.34 18.44 -6.86
N PHE A 39 1.17 18.55 -7.89
CA PHE A 39 1.91 19.77 -8.20
C PHE A 39 1.16 20.68 -9.18
N LEU A 40 0.28 20.10 -10.00
CA LEU A 40 -0.44 20.80 -11.06
C LEU A 40 -1.88 21.18 -10.66
N GLY A 41 -2.29 20.90 -9.41
CA GLY A 41 -3.66 21.15 -8.95
C GLY A 41 -4.71 20.22 -9.59
N GLY A 42 -4.28 19.07 -10.08
CA GLY A 42 -5.14 18.02 -10.61
C GLY A 42 -5.69 17.10 -9.53
N PRO A 43 -6.65 16.22 -9.88
CA PRO A 43 -7.18 15.23 -8.94
C PRO A 43 -6.10 14.24 -8.50
N HIS A 44 -6.13 13.84 -7.22
CA HIS A 44 -5.24 12.81 -6.68
C HIS A 44 -6.02 11.83 -5.78
N PRO A 45 -5.73 10.51 -5.82
CA PRO A 45 -6.53 9.49 -5.13
C PRO A 45 -6.07 9.20 -3.70
N TRP A 46 -5.18 10.02 -3.12
CA TRP A 46 -4.53 9.71 -1.84
C TRP A 46 -5.50 9.49 -0.69
N GLY A 47 -6.56 10.32 -0.60
CA GLY A 47 -7.62 10.14 0.40
C GLY A 47 -8.28 8.78 0.27
N ASP A 48 -8.74 8.43 -0.93
CA ASP A 48 -9.41 7.16 -1.20
C ASP A 48 -8.52 5.94 -0.89
N TRP A 49 -7.23 6.03 -1.20
CA TRP A 49 -6.27 4.95 -0.93
C TRP A 49 -5.99 4.78 0.56
N ILE A 50 -5.88 5.90 1.28
CA ILE A 50 -5.72 5.90 2.74
C ILE A 50 -6.98 5.32 3.38
N ASP A 51 -8.16 5.78 2.99
CA ASP A 51 -9.43 5.30 3.55
C ASP A 51 -9.64 3.81 3.27
N ALA A 52 -9.32 3.34 2.06
CA ALA A 52 -9.39 1.91 1.74
C ALA A 52 -8.42 1.07 2.58
N THR A 53 -7.20 1.56 2.79
CA THR A 53 -6.20 0.89 3.64
C THR A 53 -6.63 0.89 5.11
N ALA A 54 -7.18 2.00 5.60
CA ALA A 54 -7.67 2.13 6.97
C ALA A 54 -8.80 1.14 7.25
N ARG A 55 -9.77 1.00 6.33
CA ARG A 55 -10.85 0.01 6.46
C ARG A 55 -10.33 -1.43 6.59
N MET A 56 -9.28 -1.79 5.87
CA MET A 56 -8.68 -3.12 5.98
C MET A 56 -7.99 -3.33 7.34
N LEU A 57 -7.33 -2.29 7.87
CA LEU A 57 -6.73 -2.31 9.21
C LEU A 57 -7.80 -2.36 10.31
N GLU A 58 -8.91 -1.65 10.16
CA GLU A 58 -10.07 -1.70 11.06
C GLU A 58 -10.64 -3.11 11.12
N LEU A 59 -10.92 -3.72 9.96
CA LEU A 59 -11.40 -5.10 9.90
C LEU A 59 -10.38 -6.09 10.48
N GLY A 60 -9.08 -5.85 10.27
CA GLY A 60 -8.01 -6.60 10.91
C GLY A 60 -8.02 -6.48 12.43
N LYS A 61 -8.29 -5.28 12.98
CA LYS A 61 -8.44 -5.08 14.43
C LYS A 61 -9.65 -5.82 14.98
N GLU A 62 -10.80 -5.76 14.29
CA GLU A 62 -12.01 -6.49 14.67
C GLU A 62 -11.79 -8.01 14.72
N ARG A 63 -10.90 -8.53 13.86
CA ARG A 63 -10.54 -9.95 13.81
C ARG A 63 -9.36 -10.34 14.69
N GLY A 64 -8.77 -9.39 15.43
CA GLY A 64 -7.60 -9.64 16.27
C GLY A 64 -6.28 -9.84 15.50
N GLU A 65 -6.25 -9.54 14.19
CA GLU A 65 -5.05 -9.62 13.35
C GLU A 65 -4.13 -8.40 13.52
N VAL A 66 -4.66 -7.28 14.00
CA VAL A 66 -3.94 -6.01 14.16
C VAL A 66 -3.81 -5.65 15.64
N LEU A 67 -2.63 -5.14 16.04
CA LEU A 67 -2.31 -4.80 17.42
C LEU A 67 -3.26 -3.73 17.99
N PRO A 68 -3.64 -3.80 19.28
CA PRO A 68 -4.62 -2.87 19.87
C PRO A 68 -4.24 -1.39 19.77
N HIS A 69 -2.94 -1.08 19.85
CA HIS A 69 -2.41 0.29 19.87
C HIS A 69 -2.34 0.95 18.47
N VAL A 70 -2.52 0.18 17.40
CA VAL A 70 -2.44 0.68 16.02
C VAL A 70 -3.62 1.59 15.73
N ASP A 71 -3.37 2.83 15.33
CA ASP A 71 -4.41 3.70 14.75
C ASP A 71 -4.53 3.37 13.24
N PRO A 72 -5.68 2.86 12.76
CA PRO A 72 -5.85 2.48 11.36
C PRO A 72 -5.58 3.60 10.37
N MET A 73 -5.99 4.83 10.69
CA MET A 73 -5.86 5.97 9.80
C MET A 73 -4.40 6.44 9.71
N VAL A 74 -3.71 6.49 10.86
CA VAL A 74 -2.29 6.84 10.92
C VAL A 74 -1.45 5.80 10.19
N SER A 75 -1.66 4.51 10.47
CA SER A 75 -0.93 3.42 9.82
C SER A 75 -1.24 3.33 8.33
N ALA A 76 -2.49 3.55 7.91
CA ALA A 76 -2.84 3.61 6.49
C ALA A 76 -2.07 4.69 5.74
N LYS A 77 -1.96 5.89 6.32
CA LYS A 77 -1.17 6.98 5.74
C LYS A 77 0.30 6.61 5.59
N VAL A 78 0.89 5.96 6.60
CA VAL A 78 2.28 5.49 6.54
C VAL A 78 2.46 4.46 5.42
N ILE A 79 1.58 3.45 5.35
CA ILE A 79 1.65 2.39 4.32
C ILE A 79 1.58 2.99 2.91
N VAL A 80 0.59 3.86 2.65
CA VAL A 80 0.40 4.49 1.34
C VAL A 80 1.59 5.38 0.97
N ALA A 81 2.11 6.17 1.93
CA ALA A 81 3.27 7.01 1.71
C ALA A 81 4.55 6.20 1.44
N SER A 82 4.80 5.14 2.23
CA SER A 82 5.93 4.23 2.04
C SER A 82 5.90 3.55 0.67
N PHE A 83 4.75 3.00 0.26
CA PHE A 83 4.60 2.40 -1.06
C PHE A 83 4.85 3.42 -2.18
N THR A 84 4.32 4.63 -2.03
CA THR A 84 4.47 5.71 -3.03
C THR A 84 5.94 6.09 -3.20
N GLY A 85 6.69 6.23 -2.11
CA GLY A 85 8.13 6.50 -2.15
C GLY A 85 8.92 5.36 -2.77
N ILE A 86 8.64 4.11 -2.37
CA ILE A 86 9.30 2.92 -2.90
C ILE A 86 9.09 2.78 -4.41
N GLN A 87 7.87 2.95 -4.91
CA GLN A 87 7.64 2.84 -6.35
C GLN A 87 8.29 3.98 -7.16
N LEU A 88 8.49 5.16 -6.56
CA LEU A 88 9.24 6.26 -7.19
C LEU A 88 10.74 5.94 -7.28
N ILE A 89 11.33 5.45 -6.20
CA ILE A 89 12.76 5.07 -6.15
C ILE A 89 13.01 3.90 -7.12
N SER A 90 12.18 2.86 -7.07
CA SER A 90 12.29 1.71 -7.96
C SER A 90 12.09 2.07 -9.44
N GLU A 91 11.21 3.04 -9.76
CA GLU A 91 11.14 3.59 -11.12
C GLU A 91 12.44 4.27 -11.54
N ALA A 92 13.01 5.11 -10.67
CA ALA A 92 14.23 5.86 -10.96
C ALA A 92 15.46 4.95 -11.15
N ASP A 93 15.60 3.92 -10.30
CA ASP A 93 16.81 3.09 -10.27
C ASP A 93 16.75 1.92 -11.26
N SER A 94 15.56 1.33 -11.47
CA SER A 94 15.43 0.06 -12.20
C SER A 94 14.29 0.02 -13.20
N GLY A 95 13.52 1.10 -13.38
CA GLY A 95 12.30 1.08 -14.17
C GLY A 95 11.27 0.09 -13.61
N ARG A 96 11.19 -0.02 -12.27
CA ARG A 96 10.32 -0.95 -11.52
C ARG A 96 10.64 -2.43 -11.68
N ALA A 97 11.85 -2.79 -12.13
CA ALA A 97 12.26 -4.19 -12.26
C ALA A 97 12.36 -4.89 -10.89
N ASP A 98 12.68 -4.17 -9.83
CA ASP A 98 12.83 -4.66 -8.45
C ASP A 98 11.64 -4.32 -7.53
N LEU A 99 10.60 -3.66 -8.04
CA LEU A 99 9.52 -3.08 -7.22
C LEU A 99 8.83 -4.10 -6.30
N ARG A 100 8.55 -5.31 -6.78
CA ARG A 100 7.86 -6.33 -5.98
C ARG A 100 8.70 -6.79 -4.78
N GLU A 101 10.01 -6.87 -4.97
CA GLU A 101 10.95 -7.22 -3.90
C GLU A 101 11.01 -6.08 -2.88
N GLN A 102 11.15 -4.83 -3.32
CA GLN A 102 11.13 -3.67 -2.41
C GLN A 102 9.80 -3.55 -1.63
N VAL A 103 8.66 -3.84 -2.25
CA VAL A 103 7.36 -3.88 -1.56
C VAL A 103 7.27 -5.04 -0.58
N ALA A 104 7.92 -6.18 -0.85
CA ALA A 104 8.01 -7.26 0.13
C ALA A 104 8.87 -6.85 1.33
N GLU A 105 9.98 -6.15 1.11
CA GLU A 105 10.79 -5.57 2.19
C GLU A 105 10.01 -4.54 3.01
N MET A 106 9.26 -3.65 2.35
CA MET A 106 8.36 -2.71 3.03
C MET A 106 7.45 -3.43 4.02
N TRP A 107 6.77 -4.50 3.58
CA TRP A 107 5.89 -5.27 4.45
C TRP A 107 6.65 -5.99 5.57
N ARG A 108 7.85 -6.53 5.31
CA ARG A 108 8.71 -7.09 6.37
C ARG A 108 9.07 -6.08 7.45
N HIS A 109 9.18 -4.79 7.11
CA HIS A 109 9.45 -3.72 8.07
C HIS A 109 8.19 -3.19 8.77
N LEU A 110 7.05 -3.11 8.07
CA LEU A 110 5.82 -2.52 8.61
C LEU A 110 4.97 -3.53 9.40
N LEU A 111 4.90 -4.79 8.98
CA LEU A 111 4.05 -5.79 9.63
C LEU A 111 4.39 -6.01 11.11
N PRO A 112 5.65 -6.05 11.57
CA PRO A 112 5.95 -6.25 13.00
C PRO A 112 5.39 -5.16 13.93
N SER A 113 5.13 -3.95 13.42
CA SER A 113 4.52 -2.87 14.21
C SER A 113 3.00 -2.78 14.05
N ILE A 114 2.40 -3.63 13.20
CA ILE A 114 0.97 -3.60 12.86
C ILE A 114 0.27 -4.90 13.26
N ALA A 115 0.83 -6.03 12.82
CA ALA A 115 0.24 -7.35 12.96
C ALA A 115 0.35 -7.86 14.39
N HIS A 116 -0.70 -8.48 14.90
CA HIS A 116 -0.57 -9.30 16.10
C HIS A 116 0.30 -10.52 15.75
N PRO A 117 1.39 -10.79 16.49
CA PRO A 117 2.08 -12.07 16.38
C PRO A 117 1.11 -13.13 16.92
N GLY A 118 0.43 -13.83 16.02
CA GLY A 118 -0.40 -14.99 16.35
C GLY A 118 0.45 -16.14 16.85
#